data_AF-A0A399YG02-F1
#
_entry.id   AF-A0A399YG02-F1
#
_cell.length_a   1.000
_cell.length_b   1.000
_cell.length_c   1.000
_cell.angle_alpha   90.00
_cell.angle_beta   90.00
_cell.angle_gamma   90.00
#
_symmetry.space_group_name_H-M   'P 1'
#
loop_
_entity.id
_entity.type
_entity.pdbx_description
1 polymer ?
#
loop_
_entity_poly.entity_id
_entity_poly.type
_entity_poly.pdbx_seq_one_letter_code
_entity_poly.pdbx_strand_id
1 'polypeptide(L)'
;MTLIRDILRTLWRFVFFWALDTASLLLTAALVPGIHFQSADNVLAVAAAAAFLLGLINFLIRPLILLLALPFGFIAIFIVAFFLNALALGLTSQFIAGFVVSDWLAAFWGSLALAFFNTLFTSVIAVDDDDSFYQAIAERLAQREDFYAKTSTQGLVMLEIDGLSYHHMRRALDKGWMPAGCRR
;
A
#
# COMPACT_ATOMS: atom_id res chain seq x y z
N MET A 1 8.15 -18.67 -22.67
CA MET A 1 8.73 -17.32 -22.75
C MET A 1 8.07 -16.30 -21.81
N THR A 2 6.82 -16.50 -21.35
CA THR A 2 6.14 -15.63 -20.37
C THR A 2 6.72 -15.76 -18.95
N LEU A 3 6.96 -17.00 -18.47
CA LEU A 3 7.48 -17.26 -17.12
C LEU A 3 8.80 -16.54 -16.79
N ILE A 4 9.75 -16.51 -17.72
CA ILE A 4 11.04 -15.82 -17.52
C ILE A 4 10.83 -14.31 -17.40
N ARG A 5 9.93 -13.73 -18.20
CA ARG A 5 9.61 -12.30 -18.17
C ARG A 5 8.90 -11.92 -16.88
N ASP A 6 8.00 -12.78 -16.38
CA ASP A 6 7.27 -12.55 -15.12
C ASP A 6 8.19 -12.64 -13.90
N ILE A 7 9.09 -13.63 -13.88
CA ILE A 7 10.11 -13.75 -12.84
C ILE A 7 11.04 -12.54 -12.87
N LEU A 8 11.54 -12.16 -14.05
CA LEU A 8 12.42 -11.00 -14.21
C LEU A 8 11.75 -9.71 -13.73
N ARG A 9 10.47 -9.50 -14.05
CA ARG A 9 9.70 -8.34 -13.58
C ARG A 9 9.55 -8.32 -12.06
N THR A 10 9.28 -9.47 -11.46
CA THR A 10 9.17 -9.60 -10.00
C THR A 10 10.49 -9.31 -9.30
N LEU A 11 11.60 -9.84 -9.84
CA LEU A 11 12.94 -9.61 -9.33
C LEU A 11 13.33 -8.12 -9.41
N TRP A 12 13.08 -7.47 -10.54
CA TRP A 12 13.34 -6.04 -10.69
C TRP A 12 12.55 -5.20 -9.70
N ARG A 13 11.27 -5.53 -9.51
CA ARG A 13 10.42 -4.86 -8.53
C ARG A 13 10.95 -5.06 -7.11
N PHE A 14 11.38 -6.27 -6.76
CA PHE A 14 11.97 -6.56 -5.46
C PHE A 14 13.24 -5.72 -5.22
N VAL A 15 14.18 -5.71 -6.17
CA VAL A 15 15.43 -4.94 -6.06
C VAL A 15 15.14 -3.45 -5.93
N PHE A 16 14.17 -2.93 -6.69
CA PHE A 16 13.78 -1.54 -6.63
C PHE A 16 13.22 -1.15 -5.25
N PHE A 17 12.26 -1.91 -4.71
CA PHE A 17 11.73 -1.64 -3.37
C PHE A 17 12.78 -1.79 -2.27
N TRP A 18 13.65 -2.79 -2.39
CA TRP A 18 14.76 -2.97 -1.45
C TRP A 18 15.73 -1.77 -1.47
N ALA A 19 15.99 -1.19 -2.65
CA ALA A 19 16.79 0.03 -2.76
C ALA A 19 16.09 1.24 -2.10
N LEU A 20 14.76 1.35 -2.21
CA LEU A 20 13.99 2.38 -1.52
C LEU A 20 14.03 2.21 -0.01
N ASP A 21 13.83 0.98 0.50
CA ASP A 21 13.95 0.69 1.93
C ASP A 21 15.34 1.03 2.47
N THR A 22 16.38 0.76 1.66
CA THR A 22 17.77 1.14 1.98
C THR A 22 17.93 2.66 2.06
N ALA A 23 17.39 3.39 1.09
CA ALA A 23 17.42 4.86 1.08
C ALA A 23 16.66 5.44 2.28
N SER A 24 15.47 4.91 2.60
CA SER A 24 14.71 5.29 3.78
C SER A 24 15.48 5.06 5.06
N LEU A 25 16.17 3.93 5.19
CA LEU A 25 16.95 3.63 6.39
C LEU A 25 18.13 4.59 6.57
N LEU A 26 18.81 4.95 5.47
CA LEU A 26 19.87 5.95 5.49
C LEU A 26 19.35 7.33 5.93
N LEU A 27 18.20 7.76 5.39
CA LEU A 27 17.58 9.02 5.77
C LEU A 27 17.10 9.00 7.22
N THR A 28 16.54 7.89 7.68
CA THR A 28 16.15 7.68 9.08
C THR A 28 17.35 7.81 10.01
N ALA A 29 18.49 7.18 9.67
CA ALA A 29 19.71 7.29 10.46
C ALA A 29 20.25 8.73 10.50
N ALA A 30 20.09 9.50 9.42
CA ALA A 30 20.47 10.91 9.39
C ALA A 30 19.53 11.80 10.23
N LEU A 31 18.24 11.45 10.31
CA LEU A 31 17.22 12.24 11.01
C LEU A 31 17.16 11.94 12.51
N VAL A 32 17.31 10.68 12.90
CA VAL A 32 17.06 10.22 14.27
C VAL A 32 18.36 10.11 15.06
N PRO A 33 18.59 10.98 16.07
CA PRO A 33 19.76 10.85 16.93
C PRO A 33 19.69 9.52 17.71
N GLY A 34 20.74 8.72 17.60
CA GLY A 34 20.81 7.38 18.20
C GLY A 34 20.75 6.23 17.19
N ILE A 35 20.51 6.49 15.91
CA ILE A 35 20.71 5.51 14.83
C ILE A 35 21.90 5.94 14.00
N HIS A 36 22.95 5.11 13.95
CA HIS A 36 24.16 5.45 13.23
C HIS A 36 24.87 4.22 12.70
N PHE A 37 25.68 4.44 11.67
CA PHE A 37 26.51 3.41 11.07
C PHE A 37 27.94 3.53 11.59
N GLN A 38 28.41 2.56 12.39
CA GLN A 38 29.75 2.60 12.97
C GLN A 38 30.78 2.05 11.99
N SER A 39 31.81 2.86 11.71
CA SER A 39 33.12 2.50 11.12
C SER A 39 33.07 1.45 10.01
N ALA A 40 32.11 1.56 9.11
CA ALA A 40 32.04 0.73 7.92
C ALA A 40 32.78 1.42 6.78
N ASP A 41 33.76 0.74 6.18
CA ASP A 41 34.41 1.18 4.93
C ASP A 41 33.39 1.44 3.80
N ASN A 42 32.20 0.84 3.90
CA ASN A 42 31.09 1.07 2.98
C ASN A 42 29.73 1.13 3.72
N VAL A 43 29.32 2.34 4.12
CA VAL A 43 28.03 2.61 4.77
C VAL A 43 26.84 2.13 3.93
N LEU A 44 26.90 2.26 2.60
CA LEU A 44 25.82 1.83 1.70
C LEU A 44 25.62 0.32 1.76
N ALA A 45 26.69 -0.46 1.80
CA ALA A 45 26.60 -1.92 1.89
C ALA A 45 25.97 -2.37 3.22
N VAL A 46 26.33 -1.72 4.33
CA VAL A 46 25.75 -2.02 5.65
C VAL A 46 24.27 -1.62 5.69
N ALA A 47 23.92 -0.45 5.16
CA ALA A 47 22.53 -0.03 5.08
C ALA A 47 21.68 -0.97 4.21
N ALA A 48 22.22 -1.43 3.07
CA ALA A 48 21.53 -2.36 2.19
C ALA A 48 21.32 -3.72 2.86
N ALA A 49 22.34 -4.24 3.56
CA ALA A 49 22.24 -5.46 4.35
C ALA A 49 21.22 -5.33 5.50
N ALA A 50 21.22 -4.19 6.19
CA ALA A 50 20.25 -3.89 7.25
C ALA A 50 18.82 -3.79 6.70
N ALA A 51 18.61 -3.09 5.59
CA ALA A 51 17.30 -3.02 4.94
C ALA A 51 16.82 -4.39 4.46
N PHE A 52 17.73 -5.23 3.94
CA PHE A 52 17.40 -6.61 3.55
C PHE A 52 16.94 -7.43 4.74
N LEU A 53 17.70 -7.40 5.83
CA LEU A 53 17.37 -8.13 7.04
C LEU A 53 16.08 -7.61 7.69
N LEU A 54 15.89 -6.30 7.71
CA LEU A 54 14.66 -5.67 8.18
C LEU A 54 13.45 -6.13 7.36
N GLY A 55 13.60 -6.19 6.04
CA GLY A 55 12.58 -6.72 5.13
C GLY A 55 12.25 -8.19 5.44
N LEU A 56 13.27 -9.02 5.70
CA LEU A 56 13.10 -10.40 6.10
C LEU A 56 12.38 -10.52 7.46
N ILE A 57 12.82 -9.75 8.45
CA ILE A 57 12.18 -9.70 9.77
C ILE A 57 10.71 -9.28 9.62
N ASN A 58 10.43 -8.24 8.83
CA ASN A 58 9.06 -7.78 8.58
C ASN A 58 8.21 -8.81 7.85
N PHE A 59 8.78 -9.60 6.94
CA PHE A 59 8.10 -10.71 6.29
C PHE A 59 7.64 -11.79 7.29
N LEU A 60 8.43 -12.05 8.34
CA LEU A 60 8.04 -12.98 9.42
C LEU A 60 7.09 -12.35 10.45
N ILE A 61 7.33 -11.09 10.84
CA ILE A 61 6.60 -10.42 11.90
C ILE A 61 5.19 -10.00 11.45
N ARG A 62 5.02 -9.43 10.25
CA ARG A 62 3.71 -8.92 9.78
C ARG A 62 2.58 -9.96 9.84
N PRO A 63 2.76 -11.20 9.35
CA PRO A 63 1.71 -12.23 9.43
C PRO A 63 1.27 -12.49 10.86
N LEU A 64 2.23 -12.52 11.79
CA LEU A 64 1.96 -12.74 13.21
C LEU A 64 1.18 -11.57 13.83
N ILE A 65 1.54 -10.33 13.47
CA ILE A 65 0.79 -9.12 13.89
C ILE A 65 -0.65 -9.21 13.43
N LEU A 66 -0.88 -9.47 12.14
CA LEU A 66 -2.23 -9.50 11.59
C LEU A 66 -3.08 -10.56 12.27
N LEU A 67 -2.48 -11.72 12.57
CA LEU A 67 -3.17 -12.79 13.28
C LEU A 67 -3.51 -12.42 14.74
N LEU A 68 -2.55 -11.85 15.47
CA LEU A 68 -2.75 -11.46 16.87
C LEU A 68 -3.68 -10.25 17.02
N ALA A 69 -3.61 -9.30 16.09
CA ALA A 69 -4.27 -8.00 16.22
C ALA A 69 -5.67 -7.95 15.59
N LEU A 70 -6.03 -8.94 14.76
CA LEU A 70 -7.38 -9.11 14.20
C LEU A 70 -8.53 -8.96 15.24
N PRO A 71 -8.47 -9.58 16.43
CA PRO A 71 -9.55 -9.48 17.42
C PRO A 71 -9.59 -8.14 18.19
N PHE A 72 -8.52 -7.35 18.18
CA PHE A 72 -8.38 -6.17 19.04
C PHE A 72 -8.76 -4.84 18.33
N GLY A 73 -9.06 -4.89 17.03
CA GLY A 73 -9.47 -3.72 16.25
C GLY A 73 -8.32 -2.82 15.79
N PHE A 74 -8.67 -1.76 15.04
CA PHE A 74 -7.72 -0.90 14.31
C PHE A 74 -6.67 -0.22 15.22
N ILE A 75 -7.10 0.31 16.36
CA ILE A 75 -6.21 1.04 17.28
C ILE A 75 -5.13 0.11 17.84
N ALA A 76 -5.49 -1.12 18.19
CA ALA A 76 -4.55 -2.11 18.68
C ALA A 76 -3.55 -2.53 17.60
N ILE A 77 -4.02 -2.74 16.35
CA ILE A 77 -3.13 -3.01 15.20
C ILE A 77 -2.10 -1.89 15.04
N PHE A 78 -2.54 -0.64 15.10
CA PHE A 78 -1.67 0.52 14.97
C PHE A 78 -0.60 0.53 16.05
N ILE A 79 -0.99 0.45 17.32
CA ILE A 79 -0.05 0.44 18.45
C ILE A 79 0.93 -0.73 18.32
N VAL A 80 0.45 -1.97 18.17
CA VAL A 80 1.29 -3.16 18.06
C VAL A 80 2.27 -3.05 16.89
N ALA A 81 1.83 -2.51 15.75
CA ALA A 81 2.69 -2.30 14.59
C ALA A 81 3.85 -1.35 14.90
N PHE A 82 3.65 -0.24 15.63
CA PHE A 82 4.75 0.68 15.99
C PHE A 82 5.81 0.01 16.86
N PHE A 83 5.38 -0.67 17.93
CA PHE A 83 6.30 -1.34 18.85
C PHE A 83 7.08 -2.45 18.16
N LEU A 84 6.43 -3.21 17.27
CA LEU A 84 7.11 -4.27 16.53
C LEU A 84 8.05 -3.77 15.43
N ASN A 85 7.75 -2.66 14.77
CA ASN A 85 8.71 -2.04 13.86
C ASN A 85 9.95 -1.52 14.61
N ALA A 86 9.76 -0.93 15.79
CA ALA A 86 10.88 -0.53 16.65
C ALA A 86 11.71 -1.74 17.09
N LEU A 87 11.04 -2.84 17.47
CA LEU A 87 11.68 -4.09 17.84
C LEU A 87 12.42 -4.71 16.65
N ALA A 88 11.88 -4.64 15.43
CA ALA A 88 12.55 -5.10 14.21
C ALA A 88 13.84 -4.31 13.93
N LEU A 89 13.84 -2.99 14.12
CA LEU A 89 15.06 -2.17 14.01
C LEU A 89 16.09 -2.55 15.07
N GLY A 90 15.66 -2.73 16.32
CA GLY A 90 16.54 -3.15 17.41
C GLY A 90 17.09 -4.57 17.24
N LEU A 91 16.32 -5.49 16.65
CA LEU A 91 16.83 -6.81 16.27
C LEU A 91 17.83 -6.70 15.13
N THR A 92 17.53 -5.92 14.11
CA THR A 92 18.40 -5.73 12.94
C THR A 92 19.78 -5.22 13.35
N SER A 93 19.85 -4.29 14.32
CA SER A 93 21.13 -3.77 14.83
C SER A 93 21.97 -4.81 15.57
N GLN A 94 21.36 -5.86 16.13
CA GLN A 94 22.11 -6.95 16.77
C GLN A 94 22.72 -7.92 15.75
N PHE A 95 22.08 -8.08 14.60
CA PHE A 95 22.54 -9.01 13.55
C PHE A 95 23.48 -8.37 12.53
N ILE A 96 23.35 -7.07 12.28
CA ILE A 96 24.15 -6.35 11.30
C ILE A 96 25.26 -5.58 12.00
N ALA A 97 26.47 -6.10 11.90
CA ALA A 97 27.67 -5.39 12.33
C ALA A 97 27.79 -4.06 11.59
N GLY A 98 27.92 -2.97 12.35
CA GLY A 98 28.00 -1.61 11.81
C GLY A 98 26.67 -0.86 11.76
N PHE A 99 25.51 -1.47 12.04
CA PHE A 99 24.25 -0.75 12.24
C PHE A 99 23.92 -0.67 13.73
N VAL A 100 23.98 0.52 14.32
CA VAL A 100 23.81 0.71 15.77
C VAL A 100 22.57 1.53 16.06
N VAL A 101 21.79 1.04 17.02
CA VAL A 101 20.62 1.71 17.59
C VAL A 101 20.86 1.83 19.09
N SER A 102 21.05 3.06 19.58
CA SER A 102 21.54 3.33 20.94
C SER A 102 20.55 2.91 22.03
N ASP A 103 19.27 3.23 21.86
CA ASP A 103 18.25 3.07 22.90
C ASP A 103 16.89 2.68 22.31
N TRP A 104 15.98 2.18 23.16
CA TRP A 104 14.60 1.87 22.75
C TRP A 104 13.87 3.09 22.16
N LEU A 105 14.09 4.28 22.72
CA LEU A 105 13.54 5.53 22.20
C LEU A 105 14.06 5.85 20.79
N ALA A 106 15.35 5.60 20.53
CA ALA A 106 15.92 5.77 19.19
C ALA A 106 15.31 4.76 18.20
N ALA A 107 15.07 3.51 18.62
CA ALA A 107 14.36 2.52 17.82
C ALA A 107 12.92 2.93 17.51
N PHE A 108 12.21 3.53 18.48
CA PHE A 108 10.84 4.01 18.32
C PHE A 108 10.75 5.21 17.35
N TRP A 109 11.56 6.24 17.55
CA TRP A 109 11.60 7.37 16.63
C TRP A 109 12.14 6.97 15.25
N GLY A 110 13.08 6.02 15.23
CA GLY A 110 13.60 5.38 14.03
C GLY A 110 12.52 4.69 13.21
N SER A 111 11.66 3.88 13.85
CA SER A 111 10.60 3.17 13.15
C SER A 111 9.55 4.11 12.57
N LEU A 112 9.24 5.20 13.29
CA LEU A 112 8.33 6.24 12.81
C LEU A 112 8.92 6.99 11.61
N ALA A 113 10.18 7.42 11.68
CA ALA A 113 10.85 8.09 10.57
C ALA A 113 10.99 7.17 9.36
N LEU A 114 11.32 5.89 9.57
CA LEU A 114 11.40 4.90 8.49
C LEU A 114 10.05 4.71 7.81
N ALA A 115 8.97 4.55 8.58
CA ALA A 115 7.62 4.43 8.04
C ALA A 115 7.22 5.68 7.24
N PHE A 116 7.59 6.86 7.70
CA PHE A 116 7.37 8.12 6.99
C PHE A 116 8.10 8.15 5.64
N PHE A 117 9.41 7.88 5.60
CA PHE A 117 10.17 7.87 4.35
C PHE A 117 9.71 6.79 3.37
N ASN A 118 9.41 5.58 3.87
CA ASN A 118 8.86 4.52 3.03
C ASN A 118 7.52 4.91 2.42
N THR A 119 6.64 5.54 3.21
CA THR A 119 5.34 6.03 2.70
C THR A 119 5.54 7.14 1.68
N LEU A 120 6.47 8.06 1.93
CA LEU A 120 6.79 9.16 1.03
C LEU A 120 7.35 8.66 -0.31
N PHE A 121 8.30 7.73 -0.29
CA PHE A 121 8.84 7.16 -1.53
C PHE A 121 7.79 6.36 -2.28
N THR A 122 7.05 5.51 -1.56
CA THR A 122 6.00 4.71 -2.18
C THR A 122 4.92 5.59 -2.78
N SER A 123 4.51 6.67 -2.11
CA SER A 123 3.49 7.58 -2.66
C SER A 123 4.00 8.32 -3.89
N VAL A 124 5.21 8.87 -3.86
CA VAL A 124 5.80 9.57 -5.01
C VAL A 124 5.92 8.65 -6.24
N ILE A 125 6.19 7.36 -6.03
CA ILE A 125 6.36 6.39 -7.11
C ILE A 125 5.03 5.76 -7.56
N ALA A 126 4.10 5.51 -6.63
CA ALA A 126 2.83 4.83 -6.92
C ALA A 126 1.80 5.74 -7.60
N VAL A 127 1.99 7.06 -7.58
CA VAL A 127 1.09 8.04 -8.23
C VAL A 127 0.93 7.79 -9.74
N ASP A 128 1.83 7.06 -10.40
CA ASP A 128 1.76 6.79 -11.85
C ASP A 128 0.90 5.55 -12.23
N ASP A 129 0.60 4.64 -11.29
CA ASP A 129 0.03 3.31 -11.63
C ASP A 129 -1.52 3.26 -11.57
N ASP A 130 -2.16 4.18 -10.84
CA ASP A 130 -3.61 4.15 -10.57
C ASP A 130 -4.47 4.38 -11.82
N ASP A 131 -4.03 5.20 -12.78
CA ASP A 131 -4.83 5.51 -13.98
C ASP A 131 -5.00 4.29 -14.91
N SER A 132 -4.02 3.37 -14.92
CA SER A 132 -4.02 2.23 -15.85
C SER A 132 -5.01 1.11 -15.45
N PHE A 133 -5.25 0.94 -14.14
CA PHE A 133 -6.08 -0.15 -13.62
C PHE A 133 -7.57 0.12 -13.83
N TYR A 134 -8.01 1.37 -13.65
CA TYR A 134 -9.38 1.78 -13.96
C TYR A 134 -9.66 1.70 -15.46
N GLN A 135 -8.68 2.03 -16.30
CA GLN A 135 -8.81 1.94 -17.74
C GLN A 135 -8.94 0.48 -18.20
N ALA A 136 -8.19 -0.45 -17.61
CA ALA A 136 -8.30 -1.88 -17.90
C ALA A 136 -9.64 -2.49 -17.46
N ILE A 137 -10.24 -1.99 -16.38
CA ILE A 137 -11.58 -2.40 -15.94
C ILE A 137 -12.65 -1.78 -16.85
N ALA A 138 -12.54 -0.49 -17.17
CA ALA A 138 -13.46 0.21 -18.07
C ALA A 138 -13.49 -0.43 -19.46
N GLU A 139 -12.32 -0.81 -20.00
CA GLU A 139 -12.21 -1.44 -21.31
C GLU A 139 -12.80 -2.87 -21.32
N ARG A 140 -12.62 -3.64 -20.24
CA ARG A 140 -13.26 -4.96 -20.08
C ARG A 140 -14.77 -4.89 -19.91
N LEU A 141 -15.28 -3.80 -19.32
CA LEU A 141 -16.71 -3.54 -19.21
C LEU A 141 -17.29 -3.11 -20.56
N ALA A 142 -16.61 -2.22 -21.28
CA ALA A 142 -17.00 -1.78 -22.61
C ALA A 142 -17.07 -2.93 -23.63
N GLN A 143 -16.14 -3.89 -23.57
CA GLN A 143 -16.16 -5.08 -24.44
C GLN A 143 -17.25 -6.10 -24.08
N ARG A 144 -17.83 -6.04 -22.86
CA ARG A 144 -18.98 -6.89 -22.49
C ARG A 144 -20.33 -6.32 -22.94
N GLU A 145 -20.37 -5.10 -23.47
CA GLU A 145 -21.57 -4.49 -24.05
C GLU A 145 -21.88 -4.93 -25.50
N ASP A 146 -21.26 -6.00 -26.00
CA ASP A 146 -21.70 -6.67 -27.24
C ASP A 146 -23.04 -7.44 -27.09
N PHE A 147 -23.80 -7.18 -26.02
CA PHE A 147 -25.15 -7.73 -25.80
C PHE A 147 -26.26 -7.05 -26.62
N TYR A 148 -25.93 -6.14 -27.54
CA TYR A 148 -26.91 -5.53 -28.47
C TYR A 148 -26.95 -6.25 -29.82
N ALA A 149 -27.19 -7.55 -29.80
CA ALA A 149 -27.75 -8.24 -30.95
C ALA A 149 -29.16 -7.68 -31.22
N LYS A 150 -29.29 -6.82 -32.24
CA LYS A 150 -30.55 -6.30 -32.81
C LYS A 150 -31.66 -7.36 -32.76
N THR A 151 -32.55 -7.26 -31.78
CA THR A 151 -33.85 -7.94 -31.78
C THR A 151 -34.92 -6.87 -31.63
N SER A 152 -35.88 -6.85 -32.55
CA SER A 152 -36.96 -5.88 -32.67
C SER A 152 -38.09 -6.11 -31.65
N THR A 153 -37.76 -6.28 -30.36
CA THR A 153 -38.76 -6.43 -29.30
C THR A 153 -38.27 -5.69 -28.07
N GLN A 154 -39.15 -4.83 -27.52
CA GLN A 154 -38.98 -3.91 -26.39
C GLN A 154 -37.64 -4.01 -25.61
N GLY A 155 -36.77 -3.01 -25.79
CA GLY A 155 -35.56 -2.84 -24.99
C GLY A 155 -35.86 -2.17 -23.64
N LEU A 156 -35.22 -2.67 -22.58
CA LEU A 156 -35.24 -2.06 -21.26
C LEU A 156 -34.01 -1.15 -21.12
N VAL A 157 -34.23 0.14 -20.87
CA VAL A 157 -33.16 1.10 -20.53
C VAL A 157 -33.18 1.30 -19.03
N MET A 158 -32.11 0.88 -18.35
CA MET A 158 -31.92 1.07 -16.92
C MET A 158 -30.87 2.16 -16.71
N LEU A 159 -31.29 3.30 -16.17
CA LEU A 159 -30.42 4.44 -15.87
C LEU A 159 -30.28 4.54 -14.35
N GLU A 160 -29.10 4.21 -13.83
CA GLU A 160 -28.75 4.42 -12.43
C GLU A 160 -28.18 5.83 -12.24
N ILE A 161 -28.72 6.58 -11.29
CA ILE A 161 -28.22 7.91 -10.93
C ILE A 161 -27.86 7.87 -9.45
N ASP A 162 -26.60 7.60 -9.16
CA ASP A 162 -26.07 7.67 -7.80
C ASP A 162 -25.94 9.13 -7.33
N GLY A 163 -26.38 9.41 -6.10
CA GLY A 163 -26.22 10.72 -5.46
C GLY A 163 -27.43 11.65 -5.45
N LEU A 164 -28.61 11.20 -5.90
CA LEU A 164 -29.84 11.98 -5.73
C LEU A 164 -30.31 11.95 -4.28
N SER A 165 -30.43 13.12 -3.65
CA SER A 165 -31.03 13.20 -2.32
C SER A 165 -32.53 12.86 -2.38
N TYR A 166 -33.04 12.27 -1.30
CA TYR A 166 -34.44 11.82 -1.17
C TYR A 166 -35.47 12.87 -1.62
N HIS A 167 -35.22 14.15 -1.32
CA HIS A 167 -36.12 15.24 -1.68
C HIS A 167 -36.19 15.50 -3.20
N HIS A 168 -35.10 15.30 -3.95
CA HIS A 168 -35.10 15.44 -5.41
C HIS A 168 -35.81 14.26 -6.07
N MET A 169 -35.59 13.05 -5.56
CA MET A 169 -36.31 11.83 -5.99
C MET A 169 -37.82 11.95 -5.77
N ARG A 170 -38.25 12.35 -4.57
CA ARG A 170 -39.68 12.55 -4.24
C ARG A 170 -40.31 13.61 -5.14
N ARG A 171 -39.62 14.74 -5.34
CA ARG A 171 -40.11 15.83 -6.19
C ARG A 171 -40.21 15.44 -7.67
N ALA A 172 -39.29 14.61 -8.16
CA ALA A 172 -39.33 14.09 -9.53
C ALA A 172 -40.46 13.08 -9.74
N LEU A 173 -40.76 12.24 -8.73
CA LEU A 173 -41.91 11.34 -8.73
C LEU A 173 -43.24 12.12 -8.75
N ASP A 174 -43.39 13.08 -7.83
CA ASP A 174 -44.60 13.89 -7.69
C ASP A 174 -44.88 14.74 -8.95
N LYS A 175 -43.82 15.27 -9.58
CA LYS A 175 -43.94 16.05 -10.84
C LYS A 175 -44.06 15.19 -12.10
N GLY A 176 -43.96 13.86 -11.98
CA GLY A 176 -44.06 12.95 -13.12
C GLY A 176 -42.90 13.04 -14.10
N TRP A 177 -41.71 13.41 -13.61
CA TRP A 177 -40.50 13.47 -14.43
C TRP A 177 -39.83 12.11 -14.58
N MET A 178 -40.28 11.10 -13.81
CA MET A 178 -39.82 9.72 -13.96
C MET A 178 -40.57 8.98 -15.09
N PRO A 179 -39.90 8.05 -15.80
CA PRO A 179 -40.54 7.21 -16.80
C PRO A 179 -41.75 6.45 -16.23
N ALA A 180 -42.75 6.21 -17.08
CA ALA A 180 -44.07 5.71 -16.69
C ALA A 180 -44.08 4.34 -15.95
N GLY A 181 -42.96 3.60 -15.93
CA GLY A 181 -42.81 2.32 -15.22
C GLY A 181 -42.42 2.42 -13.74
N CYS A 182 -42.06 3.60 -13.22
CA CYS A 182 -41.62 3.79 -11.83
C CYS A 182 -42.73 4.20 -10.85
N ARG A 183 -43.99 4.33 -11.29
CA ARG A 183 -45.13 4.62 -10.41
C ARG A 183 -45.80 3.33 -9.98
N ARG A 184 -45.65 2.95 -8.70
CA ARG A 184 -46.58 2.08 -7.97
C ARG A 184 -46.97 2.76 -6.68
#